data_AF-A0A254QSS3-F1
#
_entry.id   AF-A0A254QSS3-F1
#
_cell.length_a   1.000
_cell.length_b   1.000
_cell.length_c   1.000
_cell.angle_alpha   90.00
_cell.angle_beta   90.00
_cell.angle_gamma   90.00
#
_symmetry.space_group_name_H-M   'P 1'
#
loop_
_entity.id
_entity.type
_entity.pdbx_description
1 polymer ?
#
loop_
_entity_poly.entity_id
_entity_poly.type
_entity_poly.pdbx_seq_one_letter_code
_entity_poly.pdbx_strand_id
1 'polypeptide(L)' 'MNLTRTLAVLLSLSILAACGADGEPVQPTVSGGVSVSRSGVHATGGVGLNRGPFSVFLGL' A
#
# COMPACT_ATOMS: atom_id res chain seq x y z
N MET A 1 -13.20 35.83 2.31
CA MET A 1 -12.67 34.54 1.84
C MET A 1 -12.12 34.78 0.45
N ASN A 2 -10.80 34.72 0.30
CA ASN A 2 -10.13 35.27 -0.89
C ASN A 2 -10.18 34.23 -2.02
N LEU A 3 -10.53 34.65 -3.23
CA LEU A 3 -10.72 33.79 -4.41
C LEU A 3 -9.54 32.82 -4.65
N THR A 4 -8.31 33.27 -4.39
CA THR A 4 -7.08 32.47 -4.50
C THR A 4 -7.05 31.28 -3.53
N ARG A 5 -7.57 31.45 -2.32
CA ARG A 5 -7.62 30.40 -1.29
C ARG A 5 -8.62 29.32 -1.68
N THR A 6 -9.74 29.71 -2.27
CA THR A 6 -10.78 28.79 -2.75
C THR A 6 -10.27 27.94 -3.92
N LEU A 7 -9.55 28.55 -4.87
CA LEU A 7 -8.92 27.86 -5.99
C LEU A 7 -7.87 26.84 -5.52
N ALA A 8 -7.04 27.20 -4.53
CA ALA A 8 -6.03 26.29 -3.99
C ALA A 8 -6.64 25.05 -3.35
N VAL A 9 -7.73 25.22 -2.59
CA VAL A 9 -8.47 24.10 -1.96
C VAL A 9 -9.05 23.19 -3.03
N LEU A 10 -9.76 23.73 -4.02
CA LEU A 10 -10.35 22.95 -5.11
C LEU A 10 -9.30 22.16 -5.90
N LEU A 11 -8.16 22.77 -6.20
CA LEU A 11 -7.07 22.10 -6.90
C LEU A 11 -6.49 20.93 -6.09
N SER A 12 -6.33 21.11 -4.77
CA SER A 12 -5.81 20.06 -3.88
C SER A 12 -6.74 18.85 -3.78
N LEU A 13 -8.06 19.08 -3.72
CA LEU A 13 -9.08 18.03 -3.70
C LEU A 13 -9.09 17.21 -4.99
N SER A 14 -8.98 17.87 -6.15
CA SER A 14 -8.95 17.22 -7.46
C SER A 14 -7.72 16.33 -7.65
N ILE A 15 -6.55 16.78 -7.17
CA ILE A 15 -5.31 15.98 -7.22
C ILE A 15 -5.43 14.73 -6.36
N LEU A 16 -6.04 14.84 -5.18
CA LEU A 16 -6.22 13.71 -4.27
C LEU A 16 -7.19 12.66 -4.84
N ALA A 17 -8.28 13.11 -5.48
CA ALA A 17 -9.21 12.24 -6.18
C ALA A 17 -8.57 11.54 -7.39
N ALA A 18 -7.65 12.22 -8.10
CA ALA A 18 -6.90 11.66 -9.21
C ALA A 18 -5.81 10.66 -8.78
N CYS A 19 -5.47 10.59 -7.49
CA CYS A 19 -4.46 9.67 -6.96
C CYS A 19 -4.89 8.18 -7.02
N GLY A 20 -6.11 7.88 -7.48
CA GLY A 20 -6.49 6.53 -7.88
C GLY A 20 -6.36 5.52 -6.74
N ALA A 21 -6.80 5.89 -5.53
CA ALA A 21 -6.84 4.99 -4.37
C ALA A 21 -7.71 3.75 -4.62
N ASP A 22 -8.52 3.77 -5.68
CA ASP A 22 -9.41 2.68 -6.09
C ASP A 22 -8.98 2.16 -7.47
N GLY A 23 -7.92 1.34 -7.49
CA GLY A 23 -7.48 0.61 -8.68
C GLY A 23 -7.82 -0.88 -8.56
N GLU A 24 -8.31 -1.49 -9.65
CA GLU A 24 -8.64 -2.92 -9.82
C GLU A 24 -7.78 -3.85 -8.95
N PRO A 25 -8.31 -4.65 -8.00
CA PRO A 25 -7.52 -5.44 -7.04
C PRO A 25 -6.27 -6.08 -7.65
N VAL A 26 -5.08 -5.66 -7.20
CA VAL A 26 -3.82 -6.39 -7.48
C VAL A 26 -3.93 -7.73 -6.80
N GLN A 27 -3.58 -8.81 -7.48
CA GLN A 27 -3.37 -10.07 -6.79
C GLN A 27 -2.19 -9.90 -5.82
N PRO A 28 -2.42 -9.94 -4.49
CA PRO A 28 -1.31 -9.88 -3.54
C PRO A 28 -0.51 -11.18 -3.60
N THR A 29 0.81 -11.07 -3.45
CA THR A 29 1.70 -12.21 -3.22
C THR A 29 1.74 -12.49 -1.72
N VAL A 30 1.17 -13.60 -1.28
CA VAL A 30 1.26 -14.05 0.11
C VAL A 30 2.46 -14.99 0.24
N SER A 31 3.39 -14.69 1.14
CA SER A 31 4.55 -15.51 1.46
C SER A 31 4.50 -15.89 2.93
N GLY A 32 4.28 -17.17 3.23
CA GLY A 32 4.25 -17.69 4.60
C GLY A 32 5.20 -18.87 4.74
N GLY A 33 5.90 -18.95 5.87
CA GLY A 33 6.85 -20.01 6.19
C GLY A 33 6.82 -20.37 7.67
N VAL A 34 7.12 -21.62 7.98
CA VAL A 34 7.34 -22.08 9.36
C VAL A 34 8.78 -22.53 9.48
N SER A 35 9.52 -21.89 10.37
CA SER A 35 10.91 -22.22 10.67
C SER A 35 11.01 -22.85 12.05
N VAL A 36 11.78 -23.94 12.15
CA VAL A 36 12.02 -24.63 13.42
C VAL A 36 13.48 -24.43 13.79
N SER A 37 13.71 -23.82 14.95
CA SER A 37 15.03 -23.60 15.51
C SER A 37 15.13 -24.25 16.90
N ARG A 38 16.34 -24.36 17.45
CA ARG A 38 16.54 -24.86 18.83
C ARG A 38 15.81 -24.01 19.88
N SER A 39 15.52 -22.76 19.54
CA SER A 39 14.76 -21.80 20.35
C SER A 39 13.23 -21.94 20.25
N GLY A 40 12.72 -22.81 19.37
CA GLY A 40 11.28 -23.02 19.16
C GLY A 40 10.85 -22.91 17.71
N VAL A 41 9.53 -22.88 17.51
CA VAL A 41 8.88 -22.76 16.19
C VAL A 41 8.52 -21.29 15.95
N HIS A 42 8.99 -20.75 14.83
CA HIS A 42 8.72 -19.38 14.41
C HIS A 42 7.94 -19.42 13.09
N ALA A 43 6.71 -18.91 13.12
CA ALA A 43 5.96 -18.63 11.90
C ALA A 43 6.37 -17.26 11.37
N THR A 44 6.78 -17.20 10.11
CA THR A 44 7.02 -15.96 9.38
C THR A 44 5.96 -15.82 8.31
N GLY A 45 5.51 -14.60 8.08
CA GLY A 45 4.44 -14.34 7.12
C GLY A 45 4.53 -12.92 6.60
N GLY A 46 4.34 -12.75 5.30
CA GLY A 46 4.31 -11.46 4.65
C GLY A 46 3.37 -11.42 3.45
N VAL A 47 2.89 -10.21 3.17
CA VAL A 47 2.01 -9.89 2.06
C VAL A 47 2.71 -8.84 1.22
N GLY A 48 2.93 -9.16 -0.05
CA GLY A 48 3.48 -8.27 -1.06
C GLY A 48 2.41 -7.82 -2.05
N LEU A 49 2.47 -6.55 -2.46
CA LEU A 49 1.73 -6.01 -3.60
C LEU A 49 2.74 -5.62 -4.67
N ASN A 50 2.49 -6.01 -5.92
CA ASN A 50 3.32 -5.64 -7.07
C ASN A 50 2.44 -5.02 -8.17
N ARG A 51 2.70 -3.76 -8.51
CA ARG A 51 2.01 -2.97 -9.55
C ARG A 51 3.04 -2.33 -10.46
N GLY A 52 3.44 -3.03 -11.52
CA GLY A 52 4.44 -2.53 -12.46
C GLY A 52 5.76 -2.22 -11.74
N PRO A 53 6.31 -0.99 -11.81
CA PRO A 53 7.55 -0.64 -11.12
C PRO A 53 7.38 -0.41 -9.60
N PHE A 54 6.17 -0.39 -9.07
CA PHE A 54 5.91 -0.19 -7.63
C PHE A 54 5.69 -1.53 -6.93
N SER A 55 6.48 -1.79 -5.88
CA SER A 55 6.33 -2.95 -5.00
C SER A 55 6.26 -2.52 -3.53
N VAL A 56 5.33 -3.10 -2.78
CA VAL A 56 5.17 -2.88 -1.34
C VAL A 56 5.13 -4.23 -0.65
N PHE A 57 5.89 -4.41 0.42
CA PHE A 57 5.94 -5.66 1.17
C PHE A 57 5.77 -5.38 2.67
N LEU A 58 4.84 -6.09 3.30
CA LEU A 58 4.62 -6.10 4.74
C LEU A 58 4.88 -7.51 5.27
N GLY A 59 5.79 -7.67 6.23
CA GLY A 59 6.13 -8.95 6.85
C GLY A 59 6.17 -8.89 8.37
N LEU A 60 6.01 -10.05 9.01
CA LEU A 60 6.18 -10.32 10.44
C LEU A 60 7.45 -11.14 10.70
#